data_AF-X1HH24-F1
#
_entry.id   AF-X1HH24-F1
#
_cell.length_a   1.000
_cell.length_b   1.000
_cell.length_c   1.000
_cell.angle_alpha   90.00
_cell.angle_beta   90.00
_cell.angle_gamma   90.00
#
_symmetry.space_group_name_H-M   'P 1'
#
loop_
_entity.id
_entity.type
_entity.pdbx_description
1 polymer ?
#
loop_
_entity_poly.entity_id
_entity_poly.type
_entity_poly.pdbx_seq_one_letter_code
_entity_poly.pdbx_strand_id
1 'polypeptide(L)'
;MEIPKLRIGSFTSDIPIIQGGMGVRVSRASLASAVANVGGIGTISSIGLGDIEASKQEYERISREALIKEIRKAKSKTDGHLAVNFMGVLSNVDDLIKTTVDAGIKMIVFGAGLPTKLPDLVHDPSVNL
;
A
#
# COMPACT_ATOMS: atom_id res chain seq x y z
N MET A 1 9.74 13.08 -27.16
CA MET A 1 8.62 12.13 -27.16
C MET A 1 7.74 12.48 -25.97
N GLU A 2 6.46 12.77 -26.19
CA GLU A 2 5.52 12.96 -25.07
C GLU A 2 5.12 11.59 -24.53
N ILE A 3 5.45 11.32 -23.27
CA ILE A 3 5.05 10.07 -22.61
C ILE A 3 3.65 10.31 -22.02
N PRO A 4 2.66 9.43 -22.30
CA PRO A 4 1.32 9.59 -21.77
C PRO A 4 1.29 9.48 -20.24
N LYS A 5 0.45 10.28 -19.59
CA LYS A 5 0.18 10.17 -18.15
C LYS A 5 -0.51 8.85 -17.83
N LEU A 6 -0.21 8.28 -16.66
CA LEU A 6 -0.91 7.09 -16.17
C LEU A 6 -2.19 7.50 -15.46
N ARG A 7 -3.32 6.91 -15.86
CA ARG A 7 -4.63 7.10 -15.23
C ARG A 7 -5.14 5.78 -14.68
N ILE A 8 -5.50 5.77 -13.39
CA ILE A 8 -6.08 4.61 -12.69
C ILE A 8 -7.32 5.11 -11.95
N GLY A 9 -8.51 4.82 -12.50
CA GLY A 9 -9.76 5.38 -12.00
C GLY A 9 -9.70 6.92 -11.92
N SER A 10 -9.83 7.47 -10.72
CA SER A 10 -9.74 8.91 -10.44
C SER A 10 -8.31 9.46 -10.28
N PHE A 11 -7.29 8.60 -10.22
CA PHE A 11 -5.90 9.00 -10.02
C PHE A 11 -5.20 9.27 -11.36
N THR A 12 -4.40 10.33 -11.41
CA THR A 12 -3.54 10.65 -12.55
C THR A 12 -2.11 10.91 -12.06
N SER A 13 -1.16 10.14 -12.57
CA SER A 13 0.28 10.28 -12.29
C SER A 13 1.00 10.89 -13.50
N ASP A 14 1.80 11.93 -13.28
CA ASP A 14 2.51 12.64 -14.34
C ASP A 14 3.61 11.78 -14.97
N ILE A 15 4.32 11.01 -14.15
CA ILE A 15 5.22 9.97 -14.60
C ILE A 15 4.46 8.63 -14.55
N PRO A 16 4.34 7.89 -15.67
CA PRO A 16 3.63 6.62 -15.71
C PRO A 16 4.48 5.47 -15.15
N ILE A 17 5.03 5.67 -13.95
CA ILE A 17 5.87 4.70 -13.24
C ILE A 17 5.25 4.43 -11.87
N ILE A 18 5.05 3.15 -11.58
CA ILE A 18 4.70 2.66 -10.26
C ILE A 18 5.93 1.96 -9.70
N GLN A 19 6.41 2.38 -8.53
CA GLN A 19 7.45 1.63 -7.83
C GLN A 19 6.85 0.34 -7.24
N GLY A 20 7.37 -0.82 -7.65
CA GLY A 20 6.87 -2.13 -7.21
C GLY A 20 7.09 -2.37 -5.72
N GLY A 21 6.12 -3.00 -5.05
CA GLY A 21 6.19 -3.31 -3.62
C GLY A 21 7.22 -4.40 -3.30
N MET A 22 8.20 -4.07 -2.45
CA MET A 22 9.25 -4.98 -1.99
C MET A 22 9.11 -5.18 -0.47
N GLY A 23 8.81 -6.42 -0.06
CA GLY A 23 8.61 -6.81 1.33
C GLY A 23 9.89 -6.74 2.18
N VAL A 24 9.76 -7.12 3.45
CA VAL A 24 10.87 -7.18 4.43
C VAL A 24 11.57 -5.82 4.52
N ARG A 25 10.76 -4.76 4.64
CA ARG A 25 11.19 -3.39 5.00
C ARG A 25 12.03 -2.66 3.94
N VAL A 26 12.00 -3.11 2.68
CA VAL A 26 12.58 -2.35 1.55
C VAL A 26 11.65 -1.20 1.14
N SER A 27 10.40 -1.49 0.79
CA SER A 27 9.42 -0.48 0.39
C SER A 27 8.71 0.15 1.60
N ARG A 28 9.37 1.13 2.23
CA ARG A 28 8.87 1.89 3.39
C ARG A 28 8.49 3.32 3.01
N ALA A 29 8.03 4.08 3.99
CA ALA A 29 7.63 5.48 3.84
C ALA A 29 8.66 6.32 3.09
N SER A 30 9.97 6.16 3.35
CA SER A 30 11.01 6.96 2.70
C SER A 30 11.09 6.73 1.18
N LEU A 31 11.05 5.47 0.74
CA LEU A 31 11.12 5.14 -0.69
C LEU A 31 9.81 5.53 -1.39
N ALA A 32 8.67 5.12 -0.81
CA ALA A 32 7.37 5.42 -1.37
C ALA A 32 7.15 6.94 -1.50
N SER A 33 7.45 7.73 -0.47
CA SER A 33 7.31 9.19 -0.54
C SER A 33 8.27 9.84 -1.54
N ALA A 34 9.50 9.31 -1.67
CA ALA A 34 10.45 9.85 -2.64
C ALA A 34 9.98 9.67 -4.08
N VAL A 35 9.42 8.49 -4.41
CA VAL A 35 8.84 8.21 -5.73
C VAL A 35 7.60 9.08 -5.97
N ALA A 36 6.72 9.21 -4.98
CA ALA A 36 5.53 10.04 -5.07
C ALA A 36 5.89 11.54 -5.29
N ASN A 37 6.93 12.04 -4.62
CA ASN A 37 7.38 13.43 -4.75
C ASN A 37 7.97 13.77 -6.13
N VAL A 38 8.44 12.78 -6.89
CA VAL A 38 8.90 13.00 -8.27
C VAL A 38 7.80 12.75 -9.30
N GLY A 39 6.55 12.58 -8.87
CA GLY A 39 5.39 12.46 -9.76
C GLY A 39 5.10 11.04 -10.27
N GLY A 40 5.74 10.02 -9.68
CA GLY A 40 5.34 8.61 -9.84
C GLY A 40 4.35 8.17 -8.77
N ILE A 41 4.01 6.88 -8.76
CA ILE A 41 3.22 6.26 -7.67
C ILE A 41 4.16 5.49 -6.75
N GLY A 42 4.23 5.92 -5.49
CA GLY A 42 5.01 5.24 -4.46
C GLY A 42 4.23 4.12 -3.80
N THR A 43 4.86 2.96 -3.58
CA THR A 43 4.18 1.80 -2.97
C THR A 43 4.86 1.39 -1.68
N ILE A 44 4.11 1.34 -0.58
CA ILE A 44 4.56 0.71 0.68
C ILE A 44 4.25 -0.79 0.61
N SER A 45 5.17 -1.66 1.02
CA SER A 45 4.86 -3.09 1.13
C SER A 45 4.38 -3.43 2.54
N SER A 46 3.25 -4.10 2.68
CA SER A 46 2.74 -4.57 3.98
C SER A 46 3.48 -5.82 4.51
N ILE A 47 4.19 -6.53 3.62
CA ILE A 47 4.85 -7.81 3.92
C ILE A 47 6.08 -7.58 4.79
N GLY A 48 6.08 -8.15 6.00
CA GLY A 48 7.22 -8.10 6.93
C GLY A 48 7.49 -6.72 7.54
N LEU A 49 6.49 -5.83 7.59
CA LEU A 49 6.61 -4.54 8.28
C LEU A 49 6.68 -4.69 9.81
N GLY A 50 5.85 -5.59 10.35
CA GLY A 50 5.84 -5.96 11.75
C GLY A 50 7.10 -6.73 12.15
N ASP A 51 7.25 -7.00 13.45
CA ASP A 51 8.28 -7.91 13.92
C ASP A 51 7.95 -9.33 13.46
N ILE A 52 8.85 -9.93 12.68
CA ILE A 52 8.66 -11.27 12.11
C ILE A 52 8.97 -12.39 13.10
N GLU A 53 9.62 -12.05 14.22
CA GLU A 53 9.93 -12.98 15.31
C GLU A 53 8.83 -12.97 16.40
N ALA A 54 7.82 -12.12 16.25
CA ALA A 54 6.72 -12.03 17.21
C ALA A 54 5.89 -13.32 17.26
N SER A 55 5.28 -13.56 18.42
CA SER A 55 4.31 -14.64 18.56
C SER A 55 3.16 -14.47 17.55
N LYS A 56 2.55 -15.57 17.09
CA LYS A 56 1.42 -15.52 16.15
C LYS A 56 0.29 -14.60 16.64
N GLN A 57 0.03 -14.59 17.95
CA GLN A 57 -1.02 -13.79 18.59
C GLN A 57 -0.72 -12.29 18.51
N GLU A 58 0.55 -11.89 18.54
CA GLU A 58 0.95 -10.48 18.49
C GLU A 58 1.28 -10.00 17.08
N TYR A 59 1.65 -10.92 16.19
CA TYR A 59 2.08 -10.61 14.82
C TYR A 59 1.06 -9.76 14.06
N GLU A 60 -0.24 -10.07 14.20
CA GLU A 60 -1.31 -9.32 13.55
C GLU A 60 -1.38 -7.87 14.05
N ARG A 61 -1.41 -7.68 15.37
CA ARG A 61 -1.44 -6.36 16.01
C ARG A 61 -0.20 -5.54 15.63
N ILE A 62 0.99 -6.14 15.75
CA ILE A 62 2.26 -5.47 15.45
C ILE A 62 2.35 -5.11 13.97
N SER A 63 1.92 -5.99 13.07
CA SER A 63 1.89 -5.71 11.63
C SER A 63 0.95 -4.55 11.30
N ARG A 64 -0.24 -4.51 11.90
CA ARG A 64 -1.21 -3.43 11.76
C ARG A 64 -0.63 -2.10 12.23
N GLU A 65 -0.07 -2.05 13.44
CA GLU A 65 0.52 -0.84 14.02
C GLU A 65 1.70 -0.33 13.19
N ALA A 66 2.56 -1.24 12.73
CA ALA A 66 3.68 -0.91 11.84
C ALA A 66 3.20 -0.32 10.52
N LEU A 67 2.16 -0.91 9.90
CA LEU A 67 1.58 -0.41 8.66
C LEU A 67 0.97 0.99 8.83
N ILE A 68 0.18 1.21 9.89
CA ILE A 68 -0.38 2.54 10.20
C ILE A 68 0.72 3.58 10.36
N LYS A 69 1.80 3.24 11.08
CA LYS A 69 2.94 4.13 11.30
C LYS A 69 3.64 4.48 9.99
N GLU A 70 3.86 3.50 9.11
CA GLU A 70 4.48 3.74 7.81
C GLU A 70 3.60 4.58 6.88
N ILE A 71 2.28 4.31 6.82
CA ILE A 71 1.34 5.12 6.02
C ILE A 71 1.33 6.56 6.51
N ARG A 72 1.22 6.80 7.83
CA ARG A 72 1.25 8.16 8.40
C ARG A 72 2.54 8.89 8.07
N LYS A 73 3.69 8.19 8.20
CA LYS A 73 5.00 8.75 7.89
C LYS A 73 5.20 9.05 6.40
N ALA A 74 4.59 8.26 5.51
CA ALA A 74 4.64 8.52 4.08
C ALA A 74 3.78 9.74 3.73
N LYS A 75 2.53 9.78 4.21
CA LYS A 75 1.61 10.91 4.02
C LYS A 75 2.13 12.22 4.59
N SER A 76 2.96 12.19 5.63
CA SER A 76 3.60 13.41 6.16
C SER A 76 4.76 13.92 5.31
N LYS A 77 5.15 13.21 4.24
CA LYS A 77 6.34 13.51 3.42
C LYS A 77 6.02 13.77 1.95
N THR A 78 4.77 13.55 1.54
CA THR A 78 4.32 13.69 0.16
C THR A 78 2.83 13.96 0.12
N ASP A 79 2.43 14.85 -0.80
CA ASP A 79 1.04 14.99 -1.26
C ASP A 79 0.78 14.19 -2.54
N GLY A 80 1.77 13.42 -3.00
CA GLY A 80 1.70 12.58 -4.18
C GLY A 80 0.97 11.26 -3.94
N HIS A 81 0.85 10.48 -5.01
CA HIS A 81 0.09 9.24 -5.02
C HIS A 81 0.80 8.10 -4.30
N LEU A 82 0.10 7.50 -3.33
CA LEU A 82 0.58 6.36 -2.56
C LEU A 82 -0.33 5.14 -2.74
N ALA A 83 0.31 3.99 -2.89
CA ALA A 83 -0.33 2.67 -2.88
C ALA A 83 0.25 1.79 -1.76
N VAL A 84 -0.44 0.70 -1.43
CA VAL A 84 0.08 -0.34 -0.54
C VAL A 84 -0.02 -1.70 -1.23
N ASN A 85 1.08 -2.46 -1.14
CA ASN A 85 1.20 -3.81 -1.67
C ASN A 85 0.88 -4.88 -0.62
N PHE A 86 0.16 -5.92 -1.04
CA PHE A 86 -0.27 -7.04 -0.22
C PHE A 86 -0.01 -8.37 -0.91
N MET A 87 0.13 -9.44 -0.11
CA MET A 87 0.10 -10.81 -0.60
C MET A 87 -1.19 -11.46 -0.09
N GLY A 88 -2.11 -11.76 -0.99
CA GLY A 88 -3.42 -12.38 -0.70
C GLY A 88 -3.34 -13.75 -0.02
N VAL A 89 -2.18 -14.42 -0.08
CA VAL A 89 -1.93 -15.70 0.60
C VAL A 89 -1.58 -15.57 2.09
N LEU A 90 -1.36 -14.35 2.61
CA LEU A 90 -1.02 -14.14 4.03
C LEU A 90 -2.28 -14.15 4.90
N SER A 91 -2.19 -14.78 6.08
CA SER A 91 -3.34 -14.99 6.97
C SER A 91 -3.98 -13.70 7.51
N ASN A 92 -3.20 -12.62 7.59
CA ASN A 92 -3.64 -11.32 8.09
C ASN A 92 -3.93 -10.29 6.99
N VAL A 93 -3.99 -10.71 5.72
CA VAL A 93 -4.12 -9.78 4.59
C VAL A 93 -5.42 -8.97 4.63
N ASP A 94 -6.55 -9.62 4.96
CA ASP A 94 -7.87 -8.98 5.04
C ASP A 94 -7.85 -7.82 6.05
N ASP A 95 -7.15 -8.02 7.16
CA ASP A 95 -6.98 -7.03 8.22
C ASP A 95 -6.14 -5.82 7.80
N LEU A 96 -5.02 -6.09 7.13
CA LEU A 96 -4.11 -5.06 6.66
C LEU A 96 -4.72 -4.23 5.53
N ILE A 97 -5.54 -4.84 4.67
CA ILE A 97 -6.30 -4.13 3.61
C ILE A 97 -7.28 -3.15 4.24
N LYS A 98 -8.14 -3.60 5.17
CA LYS A 98 -9.08 -2.72 5.88
C LYS A 98 -8.37 -1.56 6.56
N THR A 99 -7.32 -1.88 7.32
CA THR A 99 -6.47 -0.89 8.02
C THR A 99 -5.90 0.16 7.06
N THR A 100 -5.51 -0.25 5.85
CA THR A 100 -4.93 0.63 4.84
C THR A 100 -5.95 1.59 4.25
N VAL A 101 -7.15 1.07 3.94
CA VAL A 101 -8.26 1.88 3.44
C VAL A 101 -8.71 2.89 4.50
N ASP A 102 -8.85 2.45 5.75
CA ASP A 102 -9.19 3.30 6.90
C ASP A 102 -8.13 4.39 7.15
N ALA A 103 -6.85 4.11 6.87
CA ALA A 103 -5.77 5.10 6.92
C ALA A 103 -5.77 6.10 5.73
N GLY A 104 -6.72 5.92 4.79
CA GLY A 104 -6.97 6.80 3.66
C GLY A 104 -6.09 6.55 2.44
N ILE A 105 -5.50 5.36 2.30
CA ILE A 105 -4.88 4.93 1.04
C ILE A 105 -5.97 4.44 0.09
N LYS A 106 -5.87 4.80 -1.18
CA LYS A 106 -6.89 4.52 -2.20
C LYS A 106 -6.45 3.62 -3.34
N MET A 107 -5.21 3.14 -3.29
CA MET A 107 -4.63 2.26 -4.29
C MET A 107 -4.04 1.02 -3.62
N ILE A 108 -4.53 -0.15 -4.04
CA ILE A 108 -4.11 -1.46 -3.54
C ILE A 108 -3.35 -2.15 -4.67
N VAL A 109 -2.13 -2.61 -4.38
CA VAL A 109 -1.38 -3.52 -5.24
C VAL A 109 -1.55 -4.92 -4.66
N PHE A 110 -2.21 -5.80 -5.41
CA PHE A 110 -2.51 -7.16 -4.94
C PHE A 110 -1.58 -8.16 -5.62
N GLY A 111 -0.67 -8.75 -4.83
CA GLY A 111 0.27 -9.77 -5.27
C GLY A 111 -0.34 -11.17 -5.27
N ALA A 112 0.45 -12.18 -4.86
CA ALA A 112 0.06 -13.59 -4.89
C ALA A 112 -1.30 -13.85 -4.21
N GLY A 113 -2.20 -14.55 -4.92
CA GLY A 113 -3.56 -14.86 -4.49
C GLY A 113 -4.61 -14.33 -5.49
N LEU A 114 -5.88 -14.65 -5.25
CA LEU A 114 -7.00 -14.07 -6.01
C LEU A 114 -7.69 -12.98 -5.19
N PRO A 115 -7.98 -11.79 -5.76
CA PRO A 115 -8.58 -10.66 -5.05
C PRO A 115 -10.10 -10.79 -4.87
N THR A 116 -10.67 -12.00 -4.83
CA THR A 116 -12.12 -12.22 -4.84
C THR A 116 -12.85 -11.64 -3.64
N LYS A 117 -12.16 -11.49 -2.50
CA LYS A 117 -12.70 -10.88 -1.28
C LYS A 117 -12.59 -9.35 -1.24
N LEU A 118 -11.82 -8.71 -2.13
CA LEU A 118 -11.60 -7.26 -2.06
C LEU A 118 -12.91 -6.44 -2.05
N PRO A 119 -13.92 -6.75 -2.88
CA PRO A 119 -15.20 -6.03 -2.86
C PRO A 119 -15.92 -6.10 -1.51
N ASP A 120 -15.77 -7.22 -0.78
CA ASP A 120 -16.37 -7.39 0.55
C ASP A 120 -15.56 -6.72 1.66
N LEU A 121 -14.25 -6.48 1.43
CA LEU A 121 -13.35 -5.87 2.41
C LEU A 121 -13.32 -4.34 2.30
N VAL A 122 -13.51 -3.81 1.09
CA VAL A 122 -13.34 -2.40 0.77
C VAL A 122 -14.68 -1.79 0.40
N HIS A 123 -15.32 -1.16 1.38
CA HIS A 123 -16.61 -0.50 1.18
C HIS A 123 -16.50 0.97 0.77
N ASP A 124 -15.29 1.52 0.75
CA ASP A 124 -15.06 2.91 0.34
C ASP A 124 -15.08 3.02 -1.19
N PRO A 125 -16.10 3.69 -1.78
CA PRO A 125 -16.27 3.76 -3.23
C PRO A 125 -15.20 4.64 -3.92
N SER A 126 -14.39 5.39 -3.16
CA SER A 126 -13.27 6.14 -3.72
C SER A 126 -12.04 5.27 -3.99
N VAL A 127 -12.02 4.04 -3.47
CA VAL A 127 -11.02 3.02 -3.81
C VAL A 127 -11.49 2.31 -5.07
N ASN A 128 -10.77 2.49 -6.17
CA ASN A 128 -11.06 1.77 -7.41
C ASN A 128 -10.50 0.35 -7.28
N LEU A 129 -11.38 -0.64 -7.13
CA LEU A 129 -11.06 -2.08 -7.12
C LEU A 129 -10.91 -2.66 -8.53
#